data_AF-A0A8H7GMJ7-F1
#
_entry.id   AF-A0A8H7GMJ7-F1
#
_cell.length_a   1.000
_cell.length_b   1.000
_cell.length_c   1.000
_cell.angle_alpha   90.00
_cell.angle_beta   90.00
_cell.angle_gamma   90.00
#
_symmetry.space_group_name_H-M   'P 1'
#
loop_
_entity.id
_entity.type
_entity.pdbx_description
1 polymer ?
#
loop_
_entity_poly.entity_id
_entity_poly.type
_entity_poly.pdbx_seq_one_letter_code
_entity_poly.pdbx_strand_id
1 'polypeptide(L)'
;MALQENACHMYELWADILQNTKLSADDVVIDKLNTLVKNLAQNQSDNIADRGHSYASAYSNLQLTPTKYINDMLGGVGQVQVVLEMNRKLEERGREYLTTELLPILQEIRSHLTHGVLHESQAGFSYSLIGGKDGVAENEKLIEAFDAKMAIDSKLHANVLGKLAAGFEPSTVLKTILNMPFPVGYASLAKMGAPYASKDGATLQVLSQLMTFKHLHSVIRESNGAYGGGLNYDGLGGTLNYYSYRDPNAIKSARAFEESLGAAKASFADGKWDEKALQEAKLAIFQSVDAPSHISSEGAALFLEGITDEMRQERRERFLDVGLQDLQDANEKYLQNGENNVFTVLGDASSLGADESWTVKSI
;
A
#
# COMPACT_ATOMS: atom_id res chain seq x y z
N MET A 1 6.31 15.11 16.45
CA MET A 1 7.65 15.67 16.74
C MET A 1 7.44 16.94 17.55
N ALA A 2 8.15 17.08 18.67
CA ALA A 2 8.09 18.26 19.53
C ALA A 2 9.52 18.59 20.00
N LEU A 3 9.75 19.85 20.37
CA LEU A 3 10.94 20.21 21.15
C LEU A 3 10.86 19.54 22.53
N GLN A 4 12.01 19.26 23.15
CA GLN A 4 12.06 18.50 24.40
C GLN A 4 11.25 19.19 25.50
N GLU A 5 11.36 20.51 25.65
CA GLU A 5 10.62 21.31 26.61
C GLU A 5 9.09 21.27 26.41
N ASN A 6 8.64 20.88 25.21
CA ASN A 6 7.22 20.80 24.84
C ASN A 6 6.71 19.36 24.77
N ALA A 7 7.52 18.36 25.15
CA ALA A 7 7.14 16.96 25.05
C ALA A 7 5.88 16.65 25.88
N CYS A 8 5.77 17.21 27.09
CA CYS A 8 4.59 17.03 27.95
C CYS A 8 3.29 17.47 27.27
N HIS A 9 3.29 18.63 26.62
CA HIS A 9 2.13 19.17 25.90
C HIS A 9 1.69 18.28 24.74
N MET A 10 2.63 17.57 24.10
CA MET A 10 2.30 16.62 23.05
C MET A 10 1.42 15.46 23.59
N TYR A 11 1.77 14.89 24.74
CA TYR A 11 0.98 13.82 25.36
C TYR A 11 -0.37 14.33 25.88
N GLU A 12 -0.41 15.56 26.42
CA GLU A 12 -1.66 16.21 26.82
C GLU A 12 -2.60 16.40 25.62
N LEU A 13 -2.08 16.88 24.50
CA LEU A 13 -2.84 17.03 23.25
C LEU A 13 -3.35 15.68 22.73
N TRP A 14 -2.51 14.64 22.73
CA TRP A 14 -2.94 13.30 22.31
C TRP A 14 -4.04 12.74 23.21
N ALA A 15 -3.93 12.92 24.53
CA ALA A 15 -4.95 12.48 25.47
C ALA A 15 -6.27 13.22 25.22
N ASP A 16 -6.21 14.54 24.99
CA ASP A 16 -7.38 15.36 24.68
C ASP A 16 -8.02 14.95 23.34
N ILE A 17 -7.23 14.71 22.29
CA ILE A 17 -7.71 14.23 21.00
C ILE A 17 -8.38 12.87 21.14
N LEU A 18 -7.77 11.91 21.84
CA LEU A 18 -8.30 10.55 21.92
C LEU A 18 -9.53 10.46 22.84
N GLN A 19 -9.53 11.15 23.98
CA GLN A 19 -10.59 11.02 25.00
C GLN A 19 -11.67 12.09 24.86
N ASN A 20 -11.30 13.33 24.57
CA ASN A 20 -12.18 14.51 24.68
C ASN A 20 -12.60 15.10 23.33
N THR A 21 -12.22 14.49 22.20
CA THR A 21 -12.78 14.89 20.89
C THR A 21 -14.30 14.87 20.98
N LYS A 22 -14.90 16.03 20.67
CA LYS A 22 -16.35 16.24 20.75
C LYS A 22 -17.04 15.47 19.62
N LEU A 23 -17.57 14.31 19.98
CA LEU A 23 -18.45 13.50 19.16
C LEU A 23 -19.88 13.56 19.73
N SER A 24 -20.44 14.76 19.83
CA SER A 24 -21.79 15.04 20.30
C SER A 24 -22.72 15.46 19.16
N ALA A 25 -24.03 15.42 19.39
CA ALA A 25 -25.05 15.86 18.44
C ALA A 25 -25.27 17.39 18.43
N ASP A 26 -24.32 18.17 18.96
CA ASP A 26 -24.40 19.63 18.97
C ASP A 26 -24.29 20.20 17.56
N ASP A 27 -25.04 21.25 17.25
CA ASP A 27 -25.10 21.86 15.91
C ASP A 27 -23.70 22.15 15.34
N VAL A 28 -22.81 22.72 16.15
CA VAL A 28 -21.44 23.07 15.73
C VAL A 28 -20.62 21.84 15.33
N VAL A 29 -20.82 20.70 16.00
CA VAL A 29 -20.10 19.45 15.68
C VAL A 29 -20.64 18.86 14.38
N ILE A 30 -21.97 18.82 14.24
CA ILE A 30 -22.65 18.28 13.06
C ILE A 30 -22.33 19.12 11.81
N ASP A 31 -22.30 20.44 11.91
CA ASP A 31 -21.97 21.32 10.78
C ASP A 31 -20.50 21.16 10.34
N LYS A 32 -19.58 20.97 11.29
CA LYS A 32 -18.19 20.63 10.97
C LYS A 32 -18.08 19.26 10.31
N LEU A 33 -18.76 18.25 10.84
CA LEU A 33 -18.74 16.89 10.28
C LEU A 33 -19.30 16.87 8.85
N ASN A 34 -20.39 17.60 8.59
CA ASN A 34 -20.94 17.79 7.26
C ASN A 34 -19.88 18.33 6.29
N THR A 35 -19.21 19.42 6.68
CA THR A 35 -18.15 20.06 5.88
C THR A 35 -17.00 19.09 5.60
N LEU A 36 -16.56 18.32 6.61
CA LEU A 36 -15.46 17.36 6.46
C LEU A 36 -15.82 16.22 5.51
N VAL A 37 -17.02 15.65 5.59
CA VAL A 37 -17.47 14.58 4.69
C VAL A 37 -17.51 15.07 3.24
N LYS A 38 -18.04 16.28 3.00
CA LYS A 38 -18.07 16.89 1.66
C LYS A 38 -16.67 17.13 1.11
N ASN A 39 -15.76 17.66 1.92
CA ASN A 39 -14.37 17.88 1.52
C ASN A 39 -13.66 16.56 1.19
N LEU A 40 -13.90 15.50 1.97
CA LEU A 40 -13.32 14.18 1.70
C LEU A 40 -13.77 13.63 0.35
N ALA A 41 -15.05 13.79 0.00
CA ALA A 41 -15.60 13.33 -1.27
C ALA A 41 -15.09 14.14 -2.47
N GLN A 42 -15.03 15.47 -2.32
CA GLN A 42 -14.55 16.37 -3.37
C GLN A 42 -13.11 16.04 -3.80
N ASN A 43 -12.25 15.65 -2.85
CA ASN A 43 -10.85 15.35 -3.12
C ASN A 43 -10.62 13.97 -3.77
N GLN A 44 -11.60 13.06 -3.81
CA GLN A 44 -11.38 11.69 -4.32
C GLN A 44 -11.05 11.68 -5.81
N SER A 45 -11.81 12.42 -6.64
CA SER A 45 -11.58 12.43 -8.09
C SER A 45 -10.20 12.97 -8.45
N ASP A 46 -9.74 14.02 -7.76
CA ASP A 46 -8.41 14.61 -7.95
C ASP A 46 -7.30 13.63 -7.55
N ASN A 47 -7.46 12.93 -6.43
CA ASN A 47 -6.50 11.92 -5.96
C ASN A 47 -6.36 10.75 -6.94
N ILE A 48 -7.48 10.24 -7.48
CA ILE A 48 -7.45 9.15 -8.47
C ILE A 48 -6.82 9.65 -9.78
N ALA A 49 -7.12 10.87 -10.21
CA ALA A 49 -6.54 11.44 -11.41
C ALA A 49 -5.02 11.60 -11.31
N ASP A 50 -4.49 12.00 -10.15
CA ASP A 50 -3.04 12.18 -9.96
C ASP A 50 -2.28 10.86 -9.74
N ARG A 51 -2.86 9.94 -8.97
CA ARG A 51 -2.23 8.68 -8.50
C ARG A 51 -2.92 7.42 -9.02
N GLY A 52 -3.53 7.47 -10.21
CA GLY A 52 -4.36 6.38 -10.75
C GLY A 52 -3.66 5.02 -10.84
N HIS A 53 -2.34 4.99 -11.11
CA HIS A 53 -1.55 3.76 -11.10
C HIS A 53 -1.54 3.09 -9.72
N SER A 54 -1.54 3.86 -8.63
CA SER A 54 -1.59 3.33 -7.26
C SER A 54 -2.95 2.66 -6.99
N TYR A 55 -4.05 3.24 -7.48
CA TYR A 55 -5.39 2.64 -7.36
C TYR A 55 -5.56 1.39 -8.23
N ALA A 56 -5.10 1.40 -9.48
CA ALA A 56 -5.12 0.21 -10.34
C ALA A 56 -4.26 -0.93 -9.74
N SER A 57 -3.11 -0.58 -9.16
CA SER A 57 -2.24 -1.53 -8.47
C SER A 57 -2.88 -2.06 -7.19
N ALA A 58 -3.45 -1.19 -6.35
CA ALA A 58 -4.17 -1.59 -5.14
C ALA A 58 -5.30 -2.57 -5.48
N TYR A 59 -6.11 -2.25 -6.50
CA TYR A 59 -7.25 -3.08 -6.89
C TYR A 59 -6.88 -4.46 -7.43
N SER A 60 -5.76 -4.57 -8.14
CA SER A 60 -5.27 -5.86 -8.61
C SER A 60 -4.62 -6.66 -7.47
N ASN A 61 -3.87 -6.01 -6.58
CA ASN A 61 -3.20 -6.67 -5.46
C ASN A 61 -4.16 -7.10 -4.34
N LEU A 62 -5.30 -6.42 -4.15
CA LEU A 62 -6.27 -6.76 -3.10
C LEU A 62 -6.83 -8.18 -3.27
N GLN A 63 -6.75 -8.72 -4.48
CA GLN A 63 -7.20 -10.06 -4.83
C GLN A 63 -6.17 -11.15 -4.53
N LEU A 64 -4.96 -10.79 -4.07
CA LEU A 64 -3.85 -11.72 -3.92
C LEU A 64 -3.54 -12.07 -2.47
N THR A 65 -3.65 -11.12 -1.55
CA THR A 65 -3.35 -11.36 -0.13
C THR A 65 -4.32 -10.61 0.79
N PRO A 66 -4.61 -11.14 1.99
CA PRO A 66 -5.50 -10.49 2.94
C PRO A 66 -4.99 -9.10 3.38
N THR A 67 -3.68 -8.93 3.51
CA THR A 67 -3.08 -7.63 3.84
C THR A 67 -3.37 -6.59 2.75
N LYS A 68 -3.26 -6.98 1.47
CA LYS A 68 -3.57 -6.08 0.36
C LYS A 68 -5.06 -5.76 0.29
N TYR A 69 -5.92 -6.71 0.61
CA TYR A 69 -7.36 -6.49 0.77
C TYR A 69 -7.66 -5.43 1.83
N ILE A 70 -7.06 -5.56 3.01
CA ILE A 70 -7.23 -4.59 4.11
C ILE A 70 -6.70 -3.21 3.70
N ASN A 71 -5.54 -3.14 3.05
CA ASN A 71 -4.97 -1.87 2.58
C ASN A 71 -5.86 -1.17 1.55
N ASP A 72 -6.52 -1.92 0.65
CA ASP A 72 -7.48 -1.33 -0.30
C ASP A 72 -8.72 -0.76 0.41
N MET A 73 -9.22 -1.44 1.44
CA MET A 73 -10.33 -0.93 2.25
C MET A 73 -9.98 0.38 2.98
N LEU A 74 -8.70 0.58 3.35
CA LEU A 74 -8.26 1.74 4.13
C LEU A 74 -7.75 2.91 3.28
N GLY A 75 -7.28 2.66 2.05
CA GLY A 75 -6.69 3.70 1.22
C GLY A 75 -6.71 3.45 -0.29
N GLY A 76 -7.34 2.36 -0.74
CA GLY A 76 -7.51 2.05 -2.16
C GLY A 76 -8.90 2.39 -2.67
N VAL A 77 -9.39 1.59 -3.61
CA VAL A 77 -10.68 1.82 -4.27
C VAL A 77 -11.84 1.56 -3.30
N GLY A 78 -11.73 0.58 -2.41
CA GLY A 78 -12.73 0.34 -1.36
C GLY A 78 -12.95 1.58 -0.49
N GLN A 79 -11.89 2.27 -0.10
CA GLN A 79 -12.00 3.52 0.68
C GLN A 79 -12.68 4.64 -0.11
N VAL A 80 -12.40 4.76 -1.42
CA VAL A 80 -13.09 5.74 -2.30
C VAL A 80 -14.59 5.48 -2.28
N GLN A 81 -15.01 4.22 -2.44
CA GLN A 81 -16.42 3.84 -2.44
C GLN A 81 -17.10 4.17 -1.12
N VAL A 82 -16.43 3.92 0.02
CA VAL A 82 -16.94 4.31 1.34
C VAL A 82 -17.17 5.81 1.42
N VAL A 83 -16.20 6.63 1.00
CA VAL A 83 -16.31 8.09 1.04
C VAL A 83 -17.43 8.62 0.13
N LEU A 84 -17.56 8.07 -1.09
CA LEU A 84 -18.63 8.45 -2.01
C LEU A 84 -20.01 8.07 -1.48
N GLU A 85 -20.13 6.89 -0.89
CA GLU A 85 -21.37 6.43 -0.25
C GLU A 85 -21.74 7.29 0.98
N MET A 86 -20.75 7.66 1.80
CA MET A 86 -20.97 8.61 2.91
C MET A 86 -21.51 9.94 2.40
N ASN A 87 -20.95 10.47 1.31
CA ASN A 87 -21.41 11.72 0.72
C ASN A 87 -22.81 11.60 0.11
N ARG A 88 -23.12 10.48 -0.57
CA ARG A 88 -24.47 10.20 -1.09
C ARG A 88 -25.51 10.17 0.03
N LYS A 89 -25.25 9.41 1.10
CA LYS A 89 -26.13 9.37 2.28
C LYS A 89 -26.29 10.73 2.94
N LEU A 90 -25.23 11.54 2.97
CA LEU A 90 -25.27 12.91 3.49
C LEU A 90 -26.17 13.83 2.63
N GLU A 91 -26.13 13.74 1.31
CA GLU A 91 -27.01 14.54 0.44
C GLU A 91 -28.48 14.11 0.55
N GLU A 92 -28.75 12.81 0.77
CA GLU A 92 -30.11 12.28 0.88
C GLU A 92 -30.77 12.56 2.24
N ARG A 93 -30.03 12.36 3.33
CA ARG A 93 -30.57 12.38 4.71
C ARG A 93 -30.05 13.54 5.55
N GLY A 94 -29.03 14.26 5.08
CA GLY A 94 -28.48 15.43 5.75
C GLY A 94 -28.04 15.14 7.19
N ARG A 95 -28.49 15.99 8.12
CA ARG A 95 -28.16 15.89 9.56
C ARG A 95 -28.65 14.59 10.21
N GLU A 96 -29.70 13.97 9.70
CA GLU A 96 -30.21 12.71 10.24
C GLU A 96 -29.18 11.58 10.08
N TYR A 97 -28.56 11.45 8.90
CA TYR A 97 -27.49 10.46 8.67
C TYR A 97 -26.30 10.69 9.61
N LEU A 98 -25.86 11.95 9.73
CA LEU A 98 -24.73 12.31 10.58
C LEU A 98 -24.97 11.93 12.04
N THR A 99 -26.17 12.18 12.57
CA THR A 99 -26.50 11.95 13.97
C THR A 99 -26.86 10.50 14.29
N THR A 100 -27.55 9.81 13.39
CA THR A 100 -28.09 8.46 13.65
C THR A 100 -27.15 7.33 13.24
N GLU A 101 -26.19 7.58 12.34
CA GLU A 101 -25.33 6.53 11.77
C GLU A 101 -23.85 6.89 11.92
N LEU A 102 -23.40 8.00 11.34
CA LEU A 102 -21.96 8.31 11.31
C LEU A 102 -21.40 8.64 12.70
N LEU A 103 -22.12 9.43 13.51
CA LEU A 103 -21.66 9.81 14.84
C LEU A 103 -21.52 8.59 15.79
N PRO A 104 -22.50 7.67 15.89
CA PRO A 104 -22.33 6.42 16.63
C PRO A 104 -21.11 5.61 16.18
N ILE A 105 -20.87 5.49 14.87
CA ILE A 105 -19.70 4.77 14.33
C ILE A 105 -18.39 5.43 14.79
N LEU A 106 -18.29 6.77 14.74
CA LEU A 106 -17.11 7.49 15.21
C LEU A 106 -16.88 7.31 16.72
N GLN A 107 -17.96 7.28 17.51
CA GLN A 107 -17.88 7.00 18.94
C GLN A 107 -17.40 5.58 19.22
N GLU A 108 -17.86 4.60 18.45
CA GLU A 108 -17.42 3.20 18.52
C GLU A 108 -15.93 3.08 18.14
N ILE A 109 -15.50 3.69 17.04
CA ILE A 109 -14.07 3.74 16.63
C ILE A 109 -13.22 4.35 17.74
N ARG A 110 -13.63 5.49 18.32
CA ARG A 110 -12.91 6.10 19.46
C ARG A 110 -12.80 5.12 20.63
N SER A 111 -13.87 4.38 20.92
CA SER A 111 -13.83 3.38 21.98
C SER A 111 -12.80 2.30 21.65
N HIS A 112 -12.68 1.81 20.41
CA HIS A 112 -11.63 0.86 20.06
C HIS A 112 -10.21 1.43 20.12
N LEU A 113 -10.01 2.68 19.70
CA LEU A 113 -8.67 3.31 19.65
C LEU A 113 -8.12 3.69 21.03
N THR A 114 -8.97 4.14 21.95
CA THR A 114 -8.55 4.66 23.27
C THR A 114 -7.95 3.58 24.18
N HIS A 115 -8.27 2.32 23.97
CA HIS A 115 -7.70 1.22 24.76
C HIS A 115 -6.33 0.75 24.23
N GLY A 116 -6.03 1.01 22.96
CA GLY A 116 -4.91 0.40 22.25
C GLY A 116 -5.06 -1.13 22.15
N VAL A 117 -4.38 -1.73 21.19
CA VAL A 117 -4.33 -3.20 21.03
C VAL A 117 -2.90 -3.59 20.74
N LEU A 118 -2.25 -4.24 21.72
CA LEU A 118 -0.98 -4.93 21.56
C LEU A 118 -1.21 -6.35 21.03
N HIS A 119 -0.13 -7.14 20.93
CA HIS A 119 -0.19 -8.53 20.50
C HIS A 119 -1.21 -9.35 21.31
N GLU A 120 -1.94 -10.23 20.62
CA GLU A 120 -2.82 -11.26 21.20
C GLU A 120 -3.81 -10.74 22.25
N SER A 121 -4.41 -9.57 21.96
CA SER A 121 -5.51 -8.99 22.71
C SER A 121 -5.12 -8.33 24.05
N GLN A 122 -3.84 -8.06 24.30
CA GLN A 122 -3.45 -7.18 25.40
C GLN A 122 -3.81 -5.72 25.08
N ALA A 123 -4.47 -5.02 26.00
CA ALA A 123 -4.72 -3.57 25.85
C ALA A 123 -3.42 -2.78 26.06
N GLY A 124 -3.23 -1.72 25.29
CA GLY A 124 -2.05 -0.85 25.38
C GLY A 124 -1.55 -0.34 24.04
N PHE A 125 -0.59 0.57 24.10
CA PHE A 125 0.05 1.17 22.94
C PHE A 125 1.52 0.75 22.85
N SER A 126 2.00 0.58 21.62
CA SER A 126 3.43 0.48 21.33
C SER A 126 3.96 1.86 20.98
N TYR A 127 5.15 2.21 21.47
CA TYR A 127 5.78 3.51 21.26
C TYR A 127 7.14 3.38 20.57
N SER A 128 7.46 4.33 19.70
CA SER A 128 8.79 4.53 19.14
C SER A 128 9.29 5.92 19.53
N LEU A 129 10.36 5.97 20.32
CA LEU A 129 10.96 7.20 20.81
C LEU A 129 12.32 7.41 20.15
N ILE A 130 12.48 8.56 19.49
CA ILE A 130 13.73 8.95 18.84
C ILE A 130 14.14 10.31 19.40
N GLY A 131 15.28 10.35 20.08
CA GLY A 131 15.80 11.57 20.70
C GLY A 131 17.12 11.35 21.43
N GLY A 132 17.64 12.40 22.05
CA GLY A 132 18.80 12.30 22.93
C GLY A 132 18.48 11.47 24.18
N LYS A 133 19.51 10.87 24.79
CA LYS A 133 19.37 9.94 25.93
C LYS A 133 18.51 10.52 27.07
N ASP A 134 18.75 11.77 27.46
CA ASP A 134 18.01 12.42 28.54
C ASP A 134 16.54 12.66 28.15
N GLY A 135 16.30 13.06 26.90
CA GLY A 135 14.96 13.25 26.36
C GLY A 135 14.16 11.95 26.27
N VAL A 136 14.80 10.83 25.94
CA VAL A 136 14.16 9.51 25.93
C VAL A 136 13.73 9.11 27.36
N ALA A 137 14.64 9.21 28.33
CA ALA A 137 14.33 8.87 29.73
C ALA A 137 13.23 9.75 30.35
N GLU A 138 13.14 11.01 29.90
CA GLU A 138 12.04 11.90 30.28
C GLU A 138 10.71 11.48 29.62
N ASN A 139 10.75 11.13 28.33
CA ASN A 139 9.57 10.68 27.60
C ASN A 139 9.01 9.35 28.10
N GLU A 140 9.85 8.42 28.56
CA GLU A 140 9.39 7.17 29.19
C GLU A 140 8.45 7.45 30.39
N LYS A 141 8.82 8.41 31.25
CA LYS A 141 7.97 8.84 32.38
C LYS A 141 6.67 9.50 31.91
N LEU A 142 6.73 10.28 30.83
CA LEU A 142 5.55 10.92 30.25
C LEU A 142 4.60 9.89 29.62
N ILE A 143 5.14 8.83 29.02
CA ILE A 143 4.36 7.69 28.50
C ILE A 143 3.68 6.95 29.65
N GLU A 144 4.39 6.63 30.74
CA GLU A 144 3.78 6.00 31.91
C GLU A 144 2.59 6.83 32.46
N ALA A 145 2.77 8.15 32.54
CA ALA A 145 1.71 9.07 32.96
C ALA A 145 0.56 9.16 31.94
N PHE A 146 0.86 9.03 30.64
CA PHE A 146 -0.14 8.99 29.58
C PHE A 146 -0.95 7.69 29.62
N ASP A 147 -0.29 6.53 29.70
CA ASP A 147 -0.93 5.21 29.77
C ASP A 147 -1.85 5.08 30.99
N ALA A 148 -1.42 5.61 32.14
CA ALA A 148 -2.25 5.64 33.35
C ALA A 148 -3.55 6.46 33.16
N LYS A 149 -3.54 7.47 32.28
CA LYS A 149 -4.75 8.23 31.91
C LYS A 149 -5.62 7.51 30.88
N MET A 150 -5.03 6.65 30.04
CA MET A 150 -5.73 5.93 28.98
C MET A 150 -6.39 4.63 29.46
N ALA A 151 -5.93 4.03 30.56
CA ALA A 151 -6.43 2.76 31.09
C ALA A 151 -7.90 2.84 31.56
N ILE A 152 -8.84 2.57 30.64
CA ILE A 152 -10.27 2.39 30.91
C ILE A 152 -10.62 0.89 30.76
N ASP A 153 -11.57 0.43 31.56
CA ASP A 153 -12.03 -0.95 31.70
C ASP A 153 -12.26 -1.65 30.34
N SER A 154 -11.37 -2.58 29.98
CA SER A 154 -11.30 -3.11 28.61
C SER A 154 -12.26 -4.27 28.40
N LYS A 155 -13.18 -4.14 27.45
CA LYS A 155 -13.80 -5.31 26.81
C LYS A 155 -12.91 -5.77 25.66
N LEU A 156 -12.33 -6.95 25.81
CA LEU A 156 -11.62 -7.65 24.74
C LEU A 156 -12.56 -7.90 23.57
N HIS A 157 -12.23 -7.36 22.39
CA HIS A 157 -12.96 -7.62 21.16
C HIS A 157 -12.38 -8.84 20.44
N ALA A 158 -13.25 -9.64 19.83
CA ALA A 158 -12.82 -10.78 19.02
C ALA A 158 -11.99 -10.31 17.82
N ASN A 159 -10.88 -10.99 17.53
CA ASN A 159 -10.07 -10.71 16.35
C ASN A 159 -10.81 -11.13 15.07
N VAL A 160 -11.51 -10.17 14.45
CA VAL A 160 -12.22 -10.36 13.19
C VAL A 160 -11.28 -10.47 11.99
N LEU A 161 -10.10 -9.85 12.04
CA LEU A 161 -9.12 -9.88 10.96
C LEU A 161 -8.49 -11.26 10.78
N GLY A 162 -8.32 -12.01 11.87
CA GLY A 162 -7.86 -13.41 11.80
C GLY A 162 -8.81 -14.30 10.99
N LYS A 163 -10.13 -14.08 11.10
CA LYS A 163 -11.12 -14.81 10.31
C LYS A 163 -11.09 -14.40 8.83
N LEU A 164 -10.93 -13.11 8.56
CA LEU A 164 -10.75 -12.59 7.20
C LEU A 164 -9.52 -13.22 6.53
N ALA A 165 -8.40 -13.27 7.24
CA ALA A 165 -7.17 -13.88 6.73
C ALA A 165 -7.32 -15.39 6.48
N ALA A 166 -8.00 -16.11 7.38
CA ALA A 166 -8.21 -17.56 7.25
C ALA A 166 -9.16 -17.97 6.12
N GLY A 167 -10.10 -17.10 5.73
CA GLY A 167 -11.05 -17.34 4.64
C GLY A 167 -10.70 -16.65 3.33
N PHE A 168 -9.50 -16.07 3.21
CA PHE A 168 -9.09 -15.33 2.03
C PHE A 168 -8.61 -16.29 0.93
N GLU A 169 -9.25 -16.23 -0.24
CA GLU A 169 -8.89 -17.03 -1.41
C GLU A 169 -8.33 -16.12 -2.51
N PRO A 170 -7.04 -16.28 -2.88
CA PRO A 170 -6.44 -15.49 -3.94
C PRO A 170 -7.09 -15.74 -5.31
N SER A 171 -7.30 -14.68 -6.09
CA SER A 171 -7.76 -14.82 -7.47
C SER A 171 -6.64 -15.33 -8.39
N THR A 172 -6.97 -16.26 -9.28
CA THR A 172 -6.02 -16.80 -10.26
C THR A 172 -5.92 -15.90 -11.49
N VAL A 173 -6.98 -15.75 -12.29
CA VAL A 173 -6.97 -14.87 -13.48
C VAL A 173 -8.18 -13.97 -13.44
N LEU A 174 -7.96 -12.66 -13.50
CA LEU A 174 -9.04 -11.67 -13.50
C LEU A 174 -8.61 -10.46 -14.34
N LYS A 175 -9.51 -9.94 -15.18
CA LYS A 175 -9.29 -8.73 -15.99
C LYS A 175 -10.40 -7.73 -15.68
N THR A 176 -10.09 -6.65 -14.96
CA THR A 176 -11.07 -5.62 -14.56
C THR A 176 -10.73 -4.25 -15.12
N ILE A 177 -11.74 -3.54 -15.63
CA ILE A 177 -11.64 -2.11 -15.95
C ILE A 177 -12.42 -1.33 -14.89
N LEU A 178 -11.73 -0.40 -14.25
CA LEU A 178 -12.31 0.61 -13.38
C LEU A 178 -12.62 1.84 -14.23
N ASN A 179 -13.88 1.95 -14.64
CA ASN A 179 -14.32 2.93 -15.62
C ASN A 179 -14.37 4.33 -15.02
N MET A 180 -13.50 5.21 -15.51
CA MET A 180 -13.40 6.61 -15.09
C MET A 180 -13.19 7.51 -16.32
N PRO A 181 -13.80 8.70 -16.39
CA PRO A 181 -13.74 9.57 -17.57
C PRO A 181 -12.40 10.32 -17.65
N PHE A 182 -11.28 9.59 -17.67
CA PHE A 182 -9.94 10.15 -17.78
C PHE A 182 -9.38 10.00 -19.19
N PRO A 183 -8.66 11.01 -19.71
CA PRO A 183 -8.11 11.01 -21.07
C PRO A 183 -6.94 10.04 -21.24
N VAL A 184 -6.35 9.58 -20.13
CA VAL A 184 -5.27 8.58 -20.09
C VAL A 184 -5.64 7.49 -19.08
N GLY A 185 -5.14 6.29 -19.30
CA GLY A 185 -5.35 5.15 -18.44
C GLY A 185 -4.15 4.82 -17.54
N TYR A 186 -4.39 3.87 -16.65
CA TYR A 186 -3.40 3.30 -15.74
C TYR A 186 -3.57 1.78 -15.74
N ALA A 187 -2.57 1.05 -16.21
CA ALA A 187 -2.62 -0.41 -16.23
C ALA A 187 -1.85 -1.02 -15.07
N SER A 188 -2.31 -2.16 -14.60
CA SER A 188 -1.66 -2.99 -13.59
C SER A 188 -1.80 -4.47 -13.92
N LEU A 189 -0.75 -5.24 -13.68
CA LEU A 189 -0.78 -6.70 -13.57
C LEU A 189 -0.11 -7.10 -12.25
N ALA A 190 -0.91 -7.62 -11.32
CA ALA A 190 -0.46 -8.14 -10.04
C ALA A 190 -0.25 -9.66 -10.12
N LYS A 191 0.86 -10.12 -9.52
CA LYS A 191 1.23 -11.54 -9.38
C LYS A 191 1.73 -11.82 -7.96
N MET A 192 1.62 -13.06 -7.52
CA MET A 192 2.29 -13.51 -6.30
C MET A 192 3.80 -13.56 -6.51
N GLY A 193 4.54 -13.10 -5.50
CA GLY A 193 5.99 -13.12 -5.44
C GLY A 193 6.48 -13.93 -4.24
N ALA A 194 7.64 -13.55 -3.72
CA ALA A 194 8.23 -14.17 -2.53
C ALA A 194 8.23 -13.20 -1.34
N PRO A 195 8.23 -13.68 -0.08
CA PRO A 195 8.34 -12.81 1.10
C PRO A 195 9.71 -12.11 1.19
N TYR A 196 9.75 -10.96 1.88
CA TYR A 196 10.95 -10.13 2.09
C TYR A 196 12.16 -10.93 2.61
N ALA A 197 11.93 -11.80 3.60
CA ALA A 197 12.98 -12.56 4.27
C ALA A 197 13.47 -13.79 3.47
N SER A 198 13.00 -14.01 2.24
CA SER A 198 13.42 -15.15 1.40
C SER A 198 14.56 -14.80 0.45
N LYS A 199 15.34 -15.81 0.02
CA LYS A 199 16.35 -15.66 -1.04
C LYS A 199 15.69 -15.16 -2.33
N ASP A 200 14.60 -15.80 -2.72
CA ASP A 200 13.83 -15.42 -3.92
C ASP A 200 13.31 -13.98 -3.84
N GLY A 201 12.99 -13.47 -2.66
CA GLY A 201 12.60 -12.06 -2.50
C GLY A 201 13.72 -11.09 -2.87
N ALA A 202 14.96 -11.37 -2.45
CA ALA A 202 16.10 -10.56 -2.88
C ALA A 202 16.33 -10.67 -4.40
N THR A 203 16.23 -11.87 -4.97
CA THR A 203 16.33 -12.12 -6.41
C THR A 203 15.26 -11.39 -7.20
N LEU A 204 14.00 -11.41 -6.75
CA LEU A 204 12.88 -10.73 -7.39
C LEU A 204 13.05 -9.21 -7.38
N GLN A 205 13.67 -8.64 -6.35
CA GLN A 205 14.00 -7.20 -6.33
C GLN A 205 15.00 -6.84 -7.44
N VAL A 206 16.03 -7.67 -7.64
CA VAL A 206 17.03 -7.49 -8.72
C VAL A 206 16.38 -7.67 -10.08
N LEU A 207 15.57 -8.72 -10.23
CA LEU A 207 14.84 -9.00 -11.46
C LEU A 207 13.88 -7.86 -11.81
N SER A 208 13.20 -7.25 -10.84
CA SER A 208 12.26 -6.15 -11.07
C SER A 208 12.96 -4.90 -11.64
N GLN A 209 14.18 -4.62 -11.17
CA GLN A 209 15.02 -3.52 -11.68
C GLN A 209 15.47 -3.78 -13.12
N LEU A 210 15.93 -5.00 -13.42
CA LEU A 210 16.31 -5.39 -14.78
C LEU A 210 15.12 -5.32 -15.74
N MET A 211 13.99 -5.93 -15.36
CA MET A 211 12.76 -5.88 -16.14
C MET A 211 12.32 -4.45 -16.43
N THR A 212 12.40 -3.56 -15.44
CA THR A 212 12.02 -2.16 -15.60
C THR A 212 12.92 -1.44 -16.60
N PHE A 213 14.24 -1.43 -16.39
CA PHE A 213 15.14 -0.60 -17.17
C PHE A 213 15.56 -1.19 -18.52
N LYS A 214 15.62 -2.51 -18.64
CA LYS A 214 16.12 -3.18 -19.86
C LYS A 214 15.00 -3.63 -20.80
N HIS A 215 13.74 -3.63 -20.37
CA HIS A 215 12.60 -4.12 -21.17
C HIS A 215 11.38 -3.21 -21.09
N LEU A 216 10.77 -3.07 -19.91
CA LEU A 216 9.46 -2.43 -19.76
C LEU A 216 9.50 -0.93 -20.05
N HIS A 217 10.59 -0.22 -19.77
CA HIS A 217 10.71 1.19 -20.15
C HIS A 217 10.58 1.37 -21.66
N SER A 218 11.24 0.54 -22.47
CA SER A 218 11.12 0.62 -23.93
C SER A 218 9.73 0.17 -24.43
N VAL A 219 9.20 -0.93 -23.90
CA VAL A 219 7.90 -1.46 -24.34
C VAL A 219 6.74 -0.54 -23.95
N ILE A 220 6.74 -0.02 -22.72
CA ILE A 220 5.59 0.71 -22.16
C ILE A 220 5.69 2.20 -22.42
N ARG A 221 6.87 2.81 -22.23
CA ARG A 221 7.03 4.25 -22.42
C ARG A 221 7.39 4.62 -23.84
N GLU A 222 8.40 3.99 -24.44
CA GLU A 222 8.85 4.37 -25.79
C GLU A 222 7.89 3.87 -26.89
N SER A 223 7.42 2.62 -26.78
CA SER A 223 6.60 1.98 -27.82
C SER A 223 5.10 2.21 -27.64
N ASN A 224 4.60 2.18 -26.39
CA ASN A 224 3.18 2.40 -26.10
C ASN A 224 2.83 3.84 -25.72
N GLY A 225 3.83 4.70 -25.49
CA GLY A 225 3.64 6.14 -25.25
C GLY A 225 3.21 6.51 -23.84
N ALA A 226 3.31 5.60 -22.86
CA ALA A 226 3.02 5.92 -21.47
C ALA A 226 4.07 6.88 -20.88
N TYR A 227 3.69 7.68 -19.88
CA TYR A 227 4.66 8.52 -19.17
C TYR A 227 5.66 7.69 -18.36
N GLY A 228 5.20 6.59 -17.78
CA GLY A 228 6.05 5.65 -17.03
C GLY A 228 5.49 4.24 -17.04
N GLY A 229 6.36 3.28 -16.79
CA GLY A 229 5.99 1.88 -16.62
C GLY A 229 7.17 1.05 -16.12
N GLY A 230 6.87 -0.08 -15.52
CA GLY A 230 7.88 -0.91 -14.89
C GLY A 230 7.29 -2.10 -14.13
N LEU A 231 8.15 -2.77 -13.38
CA LEU A 231 7.82 -3.88 -12.49
C LEU A 231 8.29 -3.55 -11.08
N ASN A 232 7.34 -3.50 -10.16
CA ASN A 232 7.61 -3.33 -8.73
C ASN A 232 7.54 -4.67 -8.02
N TYR A 233 8.44 -4.87 -7.06
CA TYR A 233 8.37 -5.97 -6.11
C TYR A 233 8.09 -5.41 -4.72
N ASP A 234 7.06 -5.93 -4.07
CA ASP A 234 6.73 -5.65 -2.68
C ASP A 234 7.04 -6.88 -1.83
N GLY A 235 8.13 -6.83 -1.08
CA GLY A 235 8.55 -7.94 -0.23
C GLY A 235 7.67 -8.15 1.01
N LEU A 236 7.06 -7.10 1.54
CA LEU A 236 6.19 -7.22 2.71
C LEU A 236 4.82 -7.77 2.33
N GLY A 237 4.30 -7.33 1.18
CA GLY A 237 3.08 -7.89 0.59
C GLY A 237 3.30 -9.25 -0.08
N GLY A 238 4.55 -9.59 -0.42
CA GLY A 238 4.88 -10.79 -1.17
C GLY A 238 4.32 -10.78 -2.60
N THR A 239 4.24 -9.62 -3.23
CA THR A 239 3.62 -9.46 -4.56
C THR A 239 4.55 -8.76 -5.56
N LEU A 240 4.25 -8.98 -6.84
CA LEU A 240 4.87 -8.33 -7.98
C LEU A 240 3.79 -7.55 -8.74
N ASN A 241 4.14 -6.36 -9.22
CA ASN A 241 3.18 -5.48 -9.85
C ASN A 241 3.79 -4.78 -11.07
N TYR A 242 3.41 -5.21 -12.26
CA TYR A 242 3.64 -4.44 -13.48
C TYR A 242 2.69 -3.25 -13.47
N TYR A 243 3.16 -2.10 -13.91
CA TYR A 243 2.33 -0.91 -13.97
C TYR A 243 2.63 -0.03 -15.18
N SER A 244 1.64 0.76 -15.58
CA SER A 244 1.81 1.94 -16.42
C SER A 244 1.18 3.18 -15.78
N TYR A 245 1.74 4.35 -16.09
CA TYR A 245 1.34 5.62 -15.54
C TYR A 245 1.09 6.64 -16.65
N ARG A 246 -0.10 7.29 -16.60
CA ARG A 246 -0.57 8.25 -17.60
C ARG A 246 -0.39 7.71 -19.02
N ASP A 247 -1.03 6.58 -19.27
CA ASP A 247 -0.85 5.74 -20.45
C ASP A 247 -2.02 5.90 -21.43
N PRO A 248 -1.80 6.44 -22.64
CA PRO A 248 -2.86 6.56 -23.64
C PRO A 248 -3.32 5.20 -24.19
N ASN A 249 -2.54 4.14 -23.99
CA ASN A 249 -2.78 2.79 -24.52
C ASN A 249 -2.78 1.73 -23.41
N ALA A 250 -3.43 2.01 -22.27
CA ALA A 250 -3.36 1.17 -21.06
C ALA A 250 -3.76 -0.31 -21.28
N ILE A 251 -4.77 -0.60 -22.12
CA ILE A 251 -5.16 -1.99 -22.44
C ILE A 251 -4.06 -2.71 -23.23
N LYS A 252 -3.40 -2.00 -24.16
CA LYS A 252 -2.25 -2.53 -24.91
C LYS A 252 -1.07 -2.79 -23.96
N SER A 253 -0.82 -1.90 -23.00
CA SER A 253 0.22 -2.10 -21.98
C SER A 253 -0.10 -3.28 -21.07
N ALA A 254 -1.36 -3.48 -20.68
CA ALA A 254 -1.77 -4.66 -19.92
C ALA A 254 -1.46 -5.97 -20.67
N ARG A 255 -1.74 -6.03 -21.98
CA ARG A 255 -1.35 -7.17 -22.83
C ARG A 255 0.16 -7.31 -22.93
N ALA A 256 0.88 -6.20 -23.09
CA ALA A 256 2.34 -6.21 -23.14
C ALA A 256 2.97 -6.73 -21.83
N PHE A 257 2.35 -6.53 -20.66
CA PHE A 257 2.81 -7.15 -19.41
C PHE A 257 2.73 -8.67 -19.47
N GLU A 258 1.61 -9.22 -19.97
CA GLU A 258 1.40 -10.66 -20.15
C GLU A 258 2.43 -11.26 -21.12
N GLU A 259 2.69 -10.58 -22.24
CA GLU A 259 3.72 -10.96 -23.21
C GLU A 259 5.14 -10.85 -22.64
N SER A 260 5.34 -10.00 -21.63
CA SER A 260 6.65 -9.76 -21.01
C SER A 260 7.03 -10.74 -19.91
N LEU A 261 6.14 -11.66 -19.51
CA LEU A 261 6.43 -12.63 -18.44
C LEU A 261 7.64 -13.53 -18.75
N GLY A 262 7.92 -13.78 -20.04
CA GLY A 262 9.09 -14.54 -20.49
C GLY A 262 10.30 -13.70 -20.95
N ALA A 263 10.22 -12.37 -20.88
CA ALA A 263 11.20 -11.48 -21.49
C ALA A 263 12.60 -11.62 -20.87
N ALA A 264 12.70 -11.82 -19.56
CA ALA A 264 13.99 -12.01 -18.90
C ALA A 264 14.68 -13.29 -19.39
N LYS A 265 13.98 -14.43 -19.39
CA LYS A 265 14.51 -15.73 -19.86
C LYS A 265 15.03 -15.64 -21.30
N ALA A 266 14.26 -15.00 -22.19
CA ALA A 266 14.69 -14.77 -23.56
C ALA A 266 15.93 -13.85 -23.64
N SER A 267 15.97 -12.78 -22.85
CA SER A 267 17.08 -11.83 -22.85
C SER A 267 18.39 -12.42 -22.29
N PHE A 268 18.29 -13.33 -21.31
CA PHE A 268 19.44 -14.11 -20.83
C PHE A 268 19.93 -15.10 -21.89
N ALA A 269 19.01 -15.83 -22.54
CA ALA A 269 19.37 -16.78 -23.60
C ALA A 269 20.04 -16.11 -24.81
N ASP A 270 19.61 -14.90 -25.16
CA ASP A 270 20.20 -14.08 -26.23
C ASP A 270 21.53 -13.42 -25.82
N GLY A 271 21.97 -13.55 -24.57
CA GLY A 271 23.17 -12.88 -24.04
C GLY A 271 23.05 -11.35 -23.94
N LYS A 272 21.83 -10.79 -24.04
CA LYS A 272 21.58 -9.35 -23.92
C LYS A 272 21.65 -8.87 -22.48
N TRP A 273 21.26 -9.73 -21.54
CA TRP A 273 21.33 -9.46 -20.10
C TRP A 273 22.50 -10.27 -19.54
N ASP A 274 23.65 -9.64 -19.49
CA ASP A 274 24.91 -10.22 -19.07
C ASP A 274 25.27 -9.79 -17.63
N GLU A 275 26.47 -10.18 -17.18
CA GLU A 275 26.97 -9.80 -15.86
C GLU A 275 27.02 -8.29 -15.66
N LYS A 276 27.30 -7.51 -16.72
CA LYS A 276 27.30 -6.05 -16.63
C LYS A 276 25.90 -5.51 -16.32
N ALA A 277 24.86 -6.02 -16.99
CA ALA A 277 23.49 -5.63 -16.70
C ALA A 277 23.10 -5.97 -15.25
N LEU A 278 23.50 -7.14 -14.75
CA LEU A 278 23.31 -7.53 -13.36
C LEU A 278 23.98 -6.57 -12.39
N GLN A 279 25.25 -6.21 -12.64
CA GLN A 279 25.97 -5.26 -11.78
C GLN A 279 25.31 -3.87 -11.79
N GLU A 280 24.84 -3.39 -12.94
CA GLU A 280 24.08 -2.13 -13.02
C GLU A 280 22.79 -2.17 -12.18
N ALA A 281 22.05 -3.29 -12.22
CA ALA A 281 20.85 -3.47 -11.40
C ALA A 281 21.15 -3.53 -9.90
N LYS A 282 22.23 -4.22 -9.50
CA LYS A 282 22.70 -4.22 -8.10
C LYS A 282 23.05 -2.80 -7.64
N LEU A 283 23.81 -2.05 -8.44
CA LEU A 283 24.16 -0.67 -8.13
C LEU A 283 22.92 0.21 -7.91
N ALA A 284 21.89 0.09 -8.75
CA ALA A 284 20.64 0.83 -8.59
C ALA A 284 19.92 0.49 -7.27
N ILE A 285 19.97 -0.77 -6.83
CA ILE A 285 19.41 -1.18 -5.54
C ILE A 285 20.21 -0.58 -4.38
N PHE A 286 21.54 -0.70 -4.42
CA PHE A 286 22.40 -0.16 -3.36
C PHE A 286 22.30 1.37 -3.24
N GLN A 287 22.05 2.09 -4.34
CA GLN A 287 21.77 3.53 -4.29
C GLN A 287 20.56 3.87 -3.41
N SER A 288 19.54 3.01 -3.37
CA SER A 288 18.35 3.21 -2.55
C SER A 288 18.55 2.69 -1.12
N VAL A 289 19.12 1.48 -0.99
CA VAL A 289 19.33 0.83 0.31
C VAL A 289 20.35 1.59 1.18
N ASP A 290 21.36 2.19 0.56
CA ASP A 290 22.43 2.94 1.25
C ASP A 290 22.19 4.46 1.23
N ALA A 291 21.00 4.89 0.79
CA ALA A 291 20.64 6.30 0.85
C ALA A 291 20.63 6.76 2.31
N PRO A 292 21.15 7.97 2.62
CA PRO A 292 21.07 8.52 3.97
C PRO A 292 19.62 8.59 4.46
N SER A 293 19.37 8.01 5.64
CA SER A 293 18.11 8.15 6.36
C SER A 293 18.11 9.42 7.21
N HIS A 294 16.93 9.99 7.42
CA HIS A 294 16.77 11.05 8.42
C HIS A 294 16.76 10.42 9.82
N ILE A 295 17.31 11.10 10.83
CA ILE A 295 17.38 10.54 12.19
C ILE A 295 16.01 10.16 12.75
N SER A 296 14.96 10.89 12.37
CA SER A 296 13.58 10.61 12.81
C SER A 296 12.95 9.37 12.18
N SER A 297 13.59 8.73 11.19
CA SER A 297 13.14 7.46 10.61
C SER A 297 13.91 6.26 11.15
N GLU A 298 14.91 6.48 12.02
CA GLU A 298 15.67 5.39 12.63
C GLU A 298 14.75 4.44 13.41
N GLY A 299 14.94 3.14 13.23
CA GLY A 299 14.13 2.10 13.86
C GLY A 299 12.70 1.95 13.32
N ALA A 300 12.26 2.77 12.34
CA ALA A 300 10.89 2.69 11.81
C ALA A 300 10.57 1.33 11.18
N ALA A 301 11.52 0.75 10.43
CA ALA A 301 11.35 -0.58 9.81
C ALA A 301 11.18 -1.69 10.86
N LEU A 302 11.92 -1.63 11.97
CA LEU A 302 11.74 -2.56 13.08
C LEU A 302 10.39 -2.37 13.76
N PHE A 303 10.03 -1.13 14.06
CA PHE A 303 8.82 -0.80 14.81
C PHE A 303 7.52 -1.07 14.03
N LEU A 304 7.46 -0.71 12.75
CA LEU A 304 6.25 -0.84 11.93
C LEU A 304 6.15 -2.19 11.23
N GLU A 305 7.27 -2.77 10.81
CA GLU A 305 7.30 -3.92 9.89
C GLU A 305 8.02 -5.14 10.50
N GLY A 306 8.62 -5.01 11.69
CA GLY A 306 9.38 -6.08 12.34
C GLY A 306 10.70 -6.40 11.65
N ILE A 307 11.20 -5.53 10.76
CA ILE A 307 12.44 -5.77 10.03
C ILE A 307 13.64 -5.42 10.93
N THR A 308 14.39 -6.44 11.33
CA THR A 308 15.61 -6.26 12.14
C THR A 308 16.83 -5.90 11.28
N ASP A 309 17.89 -5.40 11.91
CA ASP A 309 19.14 -5.11 11.20
C ASP A 309 19.80 -6.38 10.66
N GLU A 310 19.64 -7.53 11.33
CA GLU A 310 20.09 -8.83 10.83
C GLU A 310 19.34 -9.21 9.55
N MET A 311 18.02 -9.01 9.49
CA MET A 311 17.24 -9.26 8.27
C MET A 311 17.68 -8.34 7.12
N ARG A 312 17.98 -7.07 7.42
CA ARG A 312 18.49 -6.12 6.43
C ARG A 312 19.87 -6.52 5.92
N GLN A 313 20.76 -6.91 6.82
CA GLN A 313 22.11 -7.34 6.47
C GLN A 313 22.10 -8.64 5.66
N GLU A 314 21.28 -9.62 6.06
CA GLU A 314 21.14 -10.87 5.30
C GLU A 314 20.57 -10.59 3.89
N ARG A 315 19.57 -9.71 3.78
CA ARG A 315 19.03 -9.31 2.48
C ARG A 315 20.07 -8.57 1.63
N ARG A 316 20.93 -7.75 2.25
CA ARG A 316 22.05 -7.07 1.60
C ARG A 316 23.03 -8.07 0.99
N GLU A 317 23.43 -9.08 1.77
CA GLU A 317 24.33 -10.15 1.31
C GLU A 317 23.70 -10.92 0.15
N ARG A 318 22.42 -11.25 0.25
CA ARG A 318 21.69 -11.90 -0.84
C ARG A 318 21.68 -11.05 -2.12
N PHE A 319 21.55 -9.72 -2.05
CA PHE A 319 21.68 -8.88 -3.25
C PHE A 319 23.06 -8.98 -3.90
N LEU A 320 24.13 -9.12 -3.11
CA LEU A 320 25.48 -9.32 -3.63
C LEU A 320 25.62 -10.70 -4.29
N ASP A 321 25.00 -11.72 -3.70
CA ASP A 321 25.13 -13.13 -4.14
C ASP A 321 24.24 -13.51 -5.33
N VAL A 322 23.18 -12.74 -5.64
CA VAL A 322 22.31 -13.03 -6.79
C VAL A 322 23.12 -13.17 -8.07
N GLY A 323 23.01 -14.33 -8.74
CA GLY A 323 23.60 -14.60 -10.04
C GLY A 323 22.58 -14.62 -11.18
N LEU A 324 23.08 -14.74 -12.42
CA LEU A 324 22.23 -14.80 -13.62
C LEU A 324 21.29 -16.03 -13.62
N GLN A 325 21.74 -17.17 -13.07
CA GLN A 325 20.90 -18.37 -12.99
C GLN A 325 19.74 -18.16 -12.00
N ASP A 326 19.99 -17.55 -10.83
CA ASP A 326 18.93 -17.26 -9.86
C ASP A 326 17.83 -16.39 -10.49
N LEU A 327 18.20 -15.43 -11.34
CA LEU A 327 17.24 -14.55 -12.04
C LEU A 327 16.41 -15.31 -13.07
N GLN A 328 17.01 -16.26 -13.80
CA GLN A 328 16.29 -17.12 -14.72
C GLN A 328 15.29 -18.01 -13.99
N ASP A 329 15.74 -18.64 -12.91
CA ASP A 329 14.91 -19.53 -12.08
C ASP A 329 13.76 -18.75 -11.43
N ALA A 330 14.01 -17.54 -10.92
CA ALA A 330 12.98 -16.68 -10.35
C ALA A 330 11.98 -16.19 -11.41
N ASN A 331 12.44 -15.84 -12.62
CA ASN A 331 11.55 -15.48 -13.72
C ASN A 331 10.63 -16.64 -14.10
N GLU A 332 11.18 -17.83 -14.26
CA GLU A 332 10.40 -19.02 -14.58
C GLU A 332 9.39 -19.34 -13.49
N LYS A 333 9.83 -19.37 -12.23
CA LYS A 333 8.99 -19.71 -11.08
C LYS A 333 7.86 -18.72 -10.83
N TYR A 334 8.16 -17.41 -10.79
CA TYR A 334 7.20 -16.40 -10.34
C TYR A 334 6.51 -15.65 -11.48
N LEU A 335 7.19 -15.41 -12.59
CA LEU A 335 6.62 -14.63 -13.70
C LEU A 335 5.93 -15.54 -14.73
N GLN A 336 6.60 -16.60 -15.20
CA GLN A 336 6.02 -17.48 -16.23
C GLN A 336 5.05 -18.50 -15.66
N ASN A 337 5.46 -19.22 -14.62
CA ASN A 337 4.68 -20.32 -14.05
C ASN A 337 3.81 -19.90 -12.86
N GLY A 338 3.88 -18.62 -12.45
CA GLY A 338 3.04 -18.08 -11.38
C GLY A 338 1.57 -18.04 -11.81
N GLU A 339 0.71 -18.72 -11.05
CA GLU A 339 -0.70 -18.94 -11.38
C GLU A 339 -1.53 -17.65 -11.38
N ASN A 340 -1.18 -16.68 -10.54
CA ASN A 340 -1.93 -15.44 -10.40
C ASN A 340 -1.55 -14.43 -11.49
N ASN A 341 -2.51 -14.04 -12.33
CA ASN A 341 -2.46 -12.97 -13.30
C ASN A 341 -3.69 -12.07 -13.15
N VAL A 342 -3.63 -11.13 -12.21
CA VAL A 342 -4.74 -10.22 -11.90
C VAL A 342 -4.49 -8.86 -12.53
N PHE A 343 -5.25 -8.53 -13.56
CA PHE A 343 -5.15 -7.28 -14.28
C PHE A 343 -6.18 -6.26 -13.82
N THR A 344 -5.76 -5.01 -13.76
CA THR A 344 -6.67 -3.87 -13.59
C THR A 344 -6.25 -2.74 -14.51
N VAL A 345 -7.20 -2.15 -15.22
CA VAL A 345 -7.02 -0.90 -15.95
C VAL A 345 -7.97 0.14 -15.39
N LEU A 346 -7.45 1.30 -15.01
CA LEU A 346 -8.25 2.45 -14.59
C LEU A 346 -8.25 3.49 -15.72
N GLY A 347 -9.43 3.89 -16.19
CA GLY A 347 -9.60 4.88 -17.26
C GLY A 347 -10.91 4.67 -18.01
N ASP A 348 -11.10 5.36 -19.13
CA ASP A 348 -12.36 5.30 -19.88
C ASP A 348 -12.42 4.04 -20.74
N ALA A 349 -13.33 3.12 -20.38
CA ALA A 349 -13.49 1.84 -21.05
C ALA A 349 -13.80 1.97 -22.55
N SER A 350 -14.56 3.02 -22.92
CA SER A 350 -14.96 3.26 -24.30
C SER A 350 -13.79 3.75 -25.18
N SER A 351 -12.93 4.59 -24.61
CA SER A 351 -11.75 5.14 -25.30
C SER A 351 -10.56 4.18 -25.33
N LEU A 352 -10.42 3.29 -24.34
CA LEU A 352 -9.25 2.42 -24.19
C LEU A 352 -9.27 1.13 -25.03
N GLY A 353 -10.35 0.86 -25.76
CA GLY A 353 -10.43 -0.27 -26.70
C GLY A 353 -10.50 -1.64 -26.02
N ALA A 354 -11.24 -1.74 -24.91
CA ALA A 354 -11.46 -2.98 -24.20
C ALA A 354 -12.27 -4.00 -25.03
N ASP A 355 -11.88 -5.27 -24.94
CA ASP A 355 -12.64 -6.39 -25.50
C ASP A 355 -13.54 -7.04 -24.43
N GLU A 356 -14.34 -8.05 -24.84
CA GLU A 356 -15.30 -8.75 -23.97
C GLU A 356 -14.64 -9.56 -22.83
N SER A 357 -13.31 -9.73 -22.82
CA SER A 357 -12.61 -10.44 -21.74
C SER A 357 -12.48 -9.60 -20.47
N TRP A 358 -12.74 -8.29 -20.54
CA TRP A 358 -12.65 -7.38 -19.40
C TRP A 358 -14.00 -7.18 -18.71
N THR A 359 -14.03 -7.36 -17.40
CA THR A 359 -15.18 -6.95 -16.59
C THR A 359 -15.10 -5.46 -16.29
N VAL A 360 -16.08 -4.68 -16.76
CA VAL A 360 -16.14 -3.23 -16.51
C VAL A 360 -16.91 -2.95 -15.22
N LYS A 361 -16.31 -2.15 -14.33
CA LYS A 361 -16.92 -1.69 -13.07
C LYS A 361 -16.88 -0.17 -12.99
N SER A 362 -17.92 0.41 -12.41
CA SER A 362 -17.92 1.82 -12.00
C SER A 362 -17.41 1.92 -10.56
N ILE A 363 -16.69 2.99 -10.22
CA ILE A 363 -16.25 3.29 -8.86
C ILE A 363 -17.21 4.30 -8.24
#